data_AF-A0A6L7XU96-F1
#
_entry.id   AF-A0A6L7XU96-F1
#
_cell.length_a   1.000
_cell.length_b   1.000
_cell.length_c   1.000
_cell.angle_alpha   90.00
_cell.angle_beta   90.00
_cell.angle_gamma   90.00
#
_symmetry.space_group_name_H-M   'P 1'
#
loop_
_entity.id
_entity.type
_entity.pdbx_description
1 polymer ?
#
loop_
_entity_poly.entity_id
_entity_poly.type
_entity_poly.pdbx_seq_one_letter_code
_entity_poly.pdbx_strand_id
1 'polypeptide(L)'
;MDDVRPLIGIIDAVGGRVGIDDYESHGGYDAARRAVTEMAPSDVIDLVKDANLRGRGGAGFPTGMKWSFVPQGPDVGLKYLVCNADEMEPGTFKDRYLITYNPHVLIEGMIIGAHAIGAEQGYVFLRGEYHEPGAELERAIADAYAKGYLGRNIFGTETNFDLRIHRSGGRYICGEETALLNALEGKRAQPRQKPPFPPASGAWGRPTIVNNVETFCNVPGIVRNGAEWYHDLGATDDAGTKLYGVSGRVNNPGLWELPIGTTVREIIDEHAGGMQDGYKLRGFLPGGASTDFLVEEHLDLAMDYGTIQAAGSRMGTG
;
A
#
# COMPACT_ATOMS: atom_id res chain seq x y z
N MET A 1 -18.16 2.83 12.22
CA MET A 1 -17.48 2.21 11.06
C MET A 1 -17.09 0.81 11.50
N ASP A 2 -17.19 -0.21 10.64
CA ASP A 2 -16.73 -1.55 11.02
C ASP A 2 -15.22 -1.48 11.29
N ASP A 3 -14.83 -1.47 12.57
CA ASP A 3 -13.43 -1.30 13.03
C ASP A 3 -12.47 -2.40 12.54
N VAL A 4 -13.01 -3.41 11.85
CA VAL A 4 -12.31 -4.61 11.37
C VAL A 4 -11.88 -4.48 9.90
N ARG A 5 -12.39 -3.49 9.14
CA ARG A 5 -12.10 -3.31 7.70
C ARG A 5 -11.64 -1.88 7.38
N PRO A 6 -10.41 -1.50 7.76
CA PRO A 6 -9.93 -0.13 7.66
C PRO A 6 -9.80 0.41 6.22
N LEU A 7 -9.76 -0.44 5.19
CA LEU A 7 -9.53 0.00 3.81
C LEU A 7 -10.82 0.10 2.99
N ILE A 8 -11.67 -0.92 3.05
CA ILE A 8 -12.91 -0.99 2.25
C ILE A 8 -14.16 -0.55 3.00
N GLY A 9 -14.10 -0.44 4.33
CA GLY A 9 -15.27 -0.09 5.14
C GLY A 9 -15.92 1.25 4.75
N ILE A 10 -15.12 2.25 4.37
CA ILE A 10 -15.64 3.55 3.88
C ILE A 10 -16.30 3.40 2.51
N ILE A 11 -15.69 2.60 1.62
CA ILE A 11 -16.18 2.37 0.26
C ILE A 11 -17.56 1.71 0.32
N ASP A 12 -17.72 0.71 1.18
CA ASP A 12 -18.99 0.01 1.40
C ASP A 12 -20.05 0.92 2.02
N ALA A 13 -19.68 1.74 3.01
CA ALA A 13 -20.59 2.66 3.68
C ALA A 13 -21.13 3.75 2.73
N VAL A 14 -20.28 4.26 1.84
CA VAL A 14 -20.66 5.22 0.79
C VAL A 14 -21.39 4.53 -0.36
N GLY A 15 -21.13 3.23 -0.58
CA GLY A 15 -21.70 2.45 -1.68
C GLY A 15 -21.03 2.74 -3.04
N GLY A 16 -19.76 3.17 -3.03
CA GLY A 16 -19.06 3.52 -4.25
C GLY A 16 -17.79 4.35 -4.03
N ARG A 17 -17.49 5.25 -4.99
CA ARG A 17 -16.31 6.12 -4.90
C ARG A 17 -16.48 7.11 -3.76
N VAL A 18 -15.48 7.17 -2.90
CA VAL A 18 -15.40 8.06 -1.75
C VAL A 18 -14.82 9.40 -2.20
N GLY A 19 -15.67 10.44 -2.23
CA GLY A 19 -15.23 11.81 -2.46
C GLY A 19 -14.58 12.43 -1.22
N ILE A 20 -14.02 13.64 -1.35
CA ILE A 20 -13.34 14.30 -0.24
C ILE A 20 -14.27 14.58 0.95
N ASP A 21 -15.50 15.04 0.70
CA ASP A 21 -16.46 15.33 1.76
C ASP A 21 -16.95 14.04 2.45
N ASP A 22 -17.13 12.95 1.68
CA ASP A 22 -17.41 11.63 2.24
C ASP A 22 -16.26 11.19 3.14
N TYR A 23 -15.02 11.32 2.67
CA TYR A 23 -13.83 10.94 3.43
C TYR A 23 -13.69 11.73 4.73
N GLU A 24 -13.82 13.07 4.67
CA GLU A 24 -13.79 13.97 5.83
C GLU A 24 -14.91 13.61 6.83
N SER A 25 -16.13 13.34 6.37
CA SER A 25 -17.27 13.00 7.24
C SER A 25 -17.08 11.70 8.03
N HIS A 26 -16.16 10.83 7.58
CA HIS A 26 -15.78 9.59 8.25
C HIS A 26 -14.43 9.68 8.99
N GLY A 27 -13.95 10.90 9.28
CA GLY A 27 -12.69 11.13 10.00
C GLY A 27 -11.43 11.01 9.14
N GLY A 28 -11.58 11.16 7.82
CA GLY A 28 -10.48 11.25 6.89
C GLY A 28 -9.64 12.51 7.11
N TYR A 29 -8.34 12.39 6.92
CA TYR A 29 -7.31 13.40 7.22
C TYR A 29 -7.07 13.73 8.70
N ASP A 30 -7.87 13.20 9.63
CA ASP A 30 -7.63 13.40 11.06
C ASP A 30 -6.32 12.73 11.53
N ALA A 31 -5.97 11.58 10.96
CA ALA A 31 -4.75 10.87 11.32
C ALA A 31 -3.52 11.61 10.76
N ALA A 32 -3.60 12.13 9.54
CA ALA A 32 -2.55 13.01 8.99
C ALA A 32 -2.41 14.31 9.79
N ARG A 33 -3.53 14.94 10.18
CA ARG A 33 -3.51 16.13 11.04
C ARG A 33 -2.77 15.83 12.33
N ARG A 34 -3.20 14.81 13.08
CA ARG A 34 -2.56 14.39 14.33
C ARG A 34 -1.06 14.11 14.14
N ALA A 35 -0.70 13.32 13.11
CA ALA A 35 0.69 13.01 12.84
C ALA A 35 1.54 14.28 12.64
N VAL A 36 1.05 15.23 11.84
CA VAL A 36 1.80 16.45 11.50
C VAL A 36 1.83 17.47 12.64
N THR A 37 0.75 17.61 13.40
CA THR A 37 0.63 18.68 14.43
C THR A 37 1.05 18.24 15.82
N GLU A 38 0.99 16.95 16.13
CA GLU A 38 1.14 16.45 17.51
C GLU A 38 2.25 15.41 17.68
N MET A 39 2.76 14.82 16.61
CA MET A 39 3.75 13.73 16.69
C MET A 39 5.10 14.15 16.09
N ALA A 40 6.19 13.77 16.76
CA ALA A 40 7.50 13.88 16.12
C ALA A 40 7.61 12.83 14.99
N PRO A 41 8.39 13.11 13.92
CA PRO A 41 8.61 12.14 12.85
C PRO A 41 9.07 10.75 13.34
N SER A 42 9.92 10.71 14.37
CA SER A 42 10.37 9.47 15.02
C SER A 42 9.23 8.68 15.64
N ASP A 43 8.27 9.36 16.28
CA ASP A 43 7.15 8.70 16.96
C ASP A 43 6.22 8.03 15.94
N VAL A 44 6.06 8.62 14.75
CA VAL A 44 5.32 8.00 13.65
C VAL A 44 6.05 6.76 13.13
N ILE A 45 7.37 6.84 12.96
CA ILE A 45 8.19 5.68 12.54
C ILE A 45 8.05 4.55 13.55
N ASP A 46 8.18 4.85 14.84
CA ASP A 46 8.14 3.85 15.90
C ASP A 46 6.73 3.28 16.07
N LEU A 47 5.68 4.08 15.96
CA LEU A 47 4.31 3.57 15.91
C LEU A 47 4.07 2.58 14.76
N VAL A 48 4.58 2.87 13.56
CA VAL A 48 4.45 1.97 12.40
C VAL A 48 5.33 0.72 12.53
N LYS A 49 6.47 0.80 13.23
CA LYS A 49 7.26 -0.39 13.61
C LYS A 49 6.51 -1.24 14.62
N ASP A 50 5.98 -0.61 15.65
CA ASP A 50 5.27 -1.27 16.75
C ASP A 50 4.02 -1.95 16.24
N ALA A 51 3.32 -1.36 15.27
CA ALA A 51 2.19 -1.98 14.57
C ALA A 51 2.59 -3.16 13.68
N ASN A 52 3.89 -3.45 13.50
CA ASN A 52 4.39 -4.52 12.62
C ASN A 52 3.80 -4.48 11.20
N LEU A 53 3.57 -3.28 10.64
CA LEU A 53 3.07 -3.15 9.27
C LEU A 53 4.12 -3.66 8.28
N ARG A 54 3.82 -4.75 7.59
CA ARG A 54 4.66 -5.30 6.52
C ARG A 54 4.27 -4.76 5.15
N GLY A 55 5.26 -4.63 4.26
CA GLY A 55 5.05 -4.14 2.89
C GLY A 55 4.07 -5.02 2.10
N ARG A 56 3.04 -4.40 1.53
CA ARG A 56 1.91 -5.05 0.85
C ARG A 56 2.10 -5.22 -0.66
N GLY A 57 3.31 -4.95 -1.14
CA GLY A 57 3.66 -5.02 -2.57
C GLY A 57 4.47 -6.25 -2.99
N GLY A 58 4.54 -7.30 -2.17
CA GLY A 58 5.28 -8.52 -2.53
C GLY A 58 6.22 -9.02 -1.43
N ALA A 59 7.25 -8.23 -1.14
CA ALA A 59 8.39 -8.67 -0.32
C ALA A 59 8.11 -8.77 1.19
N GLY A 60 7.01 -8.18 1.69
CA GLY A 60 6.68 -8.24 3.12
C GLY A 60 7.71 -7.59 4.05
N PHE A 61 8.52 -6.64 3.56
CA PHE A 61 9.54 -5.98 4.39
C PHE A 61 8.88 -5.06 5.43
N PRO A 62 9.33 -5.05 6.71
CA PRO A 62 8.73 -4.20 7.75
C PRO A 62 8.82 -2.70 7.42
N THR A 63 7.68 -2.03 7.37
CA THR A 63 7.54 -0.67 6.82
C THR A 63 8.21 0.37 7.72
N GLY A 64 7.96 0.33 9.03
CA GLY A 64 8.59 1.25 9.97
C GLY A 64 10.12 1.08 10.04
N MET A 65 10.61 -0.15 9.91
CA MET A 65 12.05 -0.41 9.78
C MET A 65 12.62 0.22 8.51
N LYS A 66 11.90 0.08 7.38
CA LYS A 66 12.31 0.70 6.11
C LYS A 66 12.42 2.21 6.23
N TRP A 67 11.45 2.85 6.87
CA TRP A 67 11.44 4.30 7.10
C TRP A 67 12.59 4.74 8.01
N SER A 68 12.95 3.93 9.00
CA SER A 68 14.08 4.24 9.90
C SER A 68 15.46 4.24 9.23
N PHE A 69 15.57 3.70 8.02
CA PHE A 69 16.81 3.77 7.24
C PHE A 69 17.03 5.10 6.53
N VAL A 70 16.03 5.99 6.51
CA VAL A 70 16.17 7.32 5.92
C VAL A 70 17.04 8.18 6.85
N PRO A 71 18.19 8.71 6.38
CA PRO A 71 19.05 9.55 7.19
C PRO A 71 18.31 10.80 7.68
N GLN A 72 18.57 11.18 8.92
CA GLN A 72 18.00 12.34 9.58
C GLN A 72 19.05 13.44 9.77
N GLY A 73 18.59 14.68 9.93
CA GLY A 73 19.44 15.84 10.15
C GLY A 73 19.43 16.86 9.01
N PRO A 74 19.90 18.09 9.28
CA PRO A 74 19.77 19.23 8.36
C PRO A 74 20.61 19.06 7.08
N ASP A 75 21.70 18.28 7.13
CA ASP A 75 22.66 18.17 6.01
C ASP A 75 22.25 17.14 4.94
N VAL A 76 21.18 16.37 5.18
CA VAL A 76 20.70 15.32 4.26
C VAL A 76 20.13 15.91 2.96
N GLY A 77 19.59 17.12 3.03
CA GLY A 77 18.91 17.79 1.94
C GLY A 77 17.56 17.14 1.60
N LEU A 78 17.12 17.31 0.34
CA LEU A 78 15.83 16.81 -0.13
C LEU A 78 15.69 15.29 0.00
N LYS A 79 14.50 14.85 0.40
CA LYS A 79 14.09 13.45 0.49
C LYS A 79 12.82 13.24 -0.33
N TYR A 80 12.65 12.05 -0.87
CA TYR A 80 11.49 11.71 -1.70
C TYR A 80 10.67 10.58 -1.10
N LEU A 81 9.35 10.69 -1.24
CA LEU A 81 8.43 9.60 -0.99
C LEU A 81 7.83 9.14 -2.32
N VAL A 82 7.85 7.84 -2.58
CA VAL A 82 7.30 7.27 -3.81
C VAL A 82 6.29 6.20 -3.46
N CYS A 83 5.08 6.34 -3.99
CA CYS A 83 4.08 5.30 -4.02
C CYS A 83 4.22 4.48 -5.30
N ASN A 84 4.48 3.19 -5.15
CA ASN A 84 4.44 2.23 -6.24
C ASN A 84 3.00 1.78 -6.48
N ALA A 85 2.40 2.36 -7.53
CA ALA A 85 1.06 2.09 -8.02
C ALA A 85 1.10 1.49 -9.44
N ASP A 86 2.19 0.78 -9.78
CA ASP A 86 2.37 0.17 -11.11
C ASP A 86 1.59 -1.14 -11.27
N GLU A 87 1.34 -1.86 -10.17
CA GLU A 87 0.48 -3.07 -10.06
C GLU A 87 0.37 -3.90 -11.36
N MET A 88 1.51 -4.32 -11.90
CA MET A 88 1.56 -5.13 -13.13
C MET A 88 1.65 -6.63 -12.85
N GLU A 89 1.68 -7.03 -11.58
CA GLU A 89 1.61 -8.42 -11.16
C GLU A 89 0.31 -9.05 -11.70
N PRO A 90 0.40 -10.10 -12.53
CA PRO A 90 -0.78 -10.77 -13.06
C PRO A 90 -1.66 -11.33 -11.94
N GLY A 91 -2.96 -11.01 -12.01
CA GLY A 91 -3.94 -11.42 -11.01
C GLY A 91 -4.18 -10.40 -9.90
N THR A 92 -3.40 -9.32 -9.85
CA THR A 92 -3.49 -8.30 -8.79
C THR A 92 -4.27 -7.07 -9.27
N PHE A 93 -5.20 -6.56 -8.44
CA PHE A 93 -6.04 -5.40 -8.74
C PHE A 93 -6.51 -4.65 -7.47
N LYS A 94 -5.81 -4.85 -6.35
CA LYS A 94 -6.09 -4.25 -5.04
C LYS A 94 -5.74 -2.75 -5.00
N ASP A 95 -4.61 -2.37 -5.59
CA ASP A 95 -4.14 -1.00 -5.66
C ASP A 95 -5.02 -0.20 -6.61
N ARG A 96 -5.39 -0.80 -7.75
CA ARG A 96 -6.41 -0.24 -8.66
C ARG A 96 -7.70 0.07 -7.92
N TYR A 97 -8.18 -0.87 -7.10
CA TYR A 97 -9.42 -0.71 -6.37
C TYR A 97 -9.33 0.47 -5.39
N LEU A 98 -8.30 0.53 -4.56
CA LEU A 98 -8.08 1.63 -3.62
C LEU A 98 -7.96 2.98 -4.32
N ILE A 99 -7.19 3.07 -5.41
CA ILE A 99 -7.03 4.32 -6.17
C ILE A 99 -8.37 4.76 -6.80
N THR A 100 -9.19 3.82 -7.26
CA THR A 100 -10.46 4.14 -7.93
C THR A 100 -11.53 4.56 -6.94
N TYR A 101 -11.62 3.88 -5.80
CA TYR A 101 -12.76 3.99 -4.90
C TYR A 101 -12.47 4.77 -3.62
N ASN A 102 -11.21 4.87 -3.18
CA ASN A 102 -10.84 5.70 -2.03
C ASN A 102 -9.42 6.27 -2.20
N PRO A 103 -9.18 7.16 -3.18
CA PRO A 103 -7.85 7.75 -3.38
C PRO A 103 -7.40 8.62 -2.19
N HIS A 104 -8.32 9.15 -1.38
CA HIS A 104 -7.98 10.00 -0.24
C HIS A 104 -7.24 9.26 0.87
N VAL A 105 -7.55 7.97 1.14
CA VAL A 105 -6.78 7.18 2.14
C VAL A 105 -5.32 6.97 1.72
N LEU A 106 -5.06 6.85 0.41
CA LEU A 106 -3.69 6.81 -0.11
C LEU A 106 -2.98 8.15 0.12
N ILE A 107 -3.64 9.27 -0.22
CA ILE A 107 -3.07 10.61 -0.05
C ILE A 107 -2.77 10.87 1.43
N GLU A 108 -3.69 10.55 2.33
CA GLU A 108 -3.49 10.69 3.78
C GLU A 108 -2.30 9.86 4.27
N GLY A 109 -2.21 8.59 3.85
CA GLY A 109 -1.09 7.72 4.19
C GLY A 109 0.26 8.24 3.68
N MET A 110 0.28 8.85 2.50
CA MET A 110 1.48 9.49 1.96
C MET A 110 1.86 10.77 2.70
N ILE A 111 0.91 11.59 3.17
CA ILE A 111 1.19 12.75 4.03
C ILE A 111 1.87 12.29 5.32
N ILE A 112 1.33 11.25 5.98
CA ILE A 112 1.90 10.70 7.21
C ILE A 112 3.30 10.14 6.96
N GLY A 113 3.47 9.35 5.90
CA GLY A 113 4.78 8.79 5.53
C GLY A 113 5.80 9.88 5.19
N ALA A 114 5.37 10.97 4.56
CA ALA A 114 6.22 12.10 4.21
C ALA A 114 6.69 12.85 5.46
N HIS A 115 5.79 13.10 6.42
CA HIS A 115 6.13 13.66 7.73
C HIS A 115 7.13 12.78 8.46
N ALA A 116 6.87 11.47 8.52
CA ALA A 116 7.73 10.50 9.23
C ALA A 116 9.18 10.50 8.73
N ILE A 117 9.40 10.64 7.41
CA ILE A 117 10.74 10.63 6.84
C ILE A 117 11.31 12.03 6.60
N GLY A 118 10.52 13.09 6.75
CA GLY A 118 10.87 14.47 6.41
C GLY A 118 10.98 14.72 4.90
N ALA A 119 10.11 14.12 4.10
CA ALA A 119 10.06 14.35 2.66
C ALA A 119 9.07 15.47 2.33
N GLU A 120 9.48 16.39 1.45
CA GLU A 120 8.62 17.48 0.96
C GLU A 120 8.04 17.20 -0.44
N GLN A 121 8.51 16.14 -1.10
CA GLN A 121 8.14 15.81 -2.48
C GLN A 121 7.77 14.34 -2.60
N GLY A 122 6.54 14.10 -3.03
CA GLY A 122 5.93 12.80 -3.23
C GLY A 122 5.66 12.51 -4.71
N TYR A 123 5.80 11.25 -5.11
CA TYR A 123 5.40 10.78 -6.43
C TYR A 123 4.52 9.53 -6.32
N VAL A 124 3.37 9.52 -6.97
CA VAL A 124 2.65 8.27 -7.27
C VAL A 124 3.11 7.79 -8.63
N PHE A 125 3.88 6.71 -8.65
CA PHE A 125 4.30 6.05 -9.88
C PHE A 125 3.18 5.11 -10.33
N LEU A 126 2.30 5.65 -11.16
CA LEU A 126 1.04 5.03 -11.54
C LEU A 126 1.17 4.22 -12.82
N ARG A 127 0.61 3.00 -12.83
CA ARG A 127 0.49 2.17 -14.02
C ARG A 127 -0.04 2.94 -15.23
N GLY A 128 0.61 2.81 -16.38
CA GLY A 128 0.24 3.53 -17.59
C GLY A 128 -1.19 3.27 -18.06
N GLU A 129 -1.65 2.02 -17.92
CA GLU A 129 -3.00 1.57 -18.33
C GLU A 129 -4.11 1.99 -17.36
N TYR A 130 -3.78 2.49 -16.16
CA TYR A 130 -4.77 2.96 -15.19
C TYR A 130 -5.24 4.38 -15.55
N HIS A 131 -5.94 4.49 -16.67
CA HIS A 131 -6.51 5.76 -17.15
C HIS A 131 -7.57 6.32 -16.20
N GLU A 132 -8.62 5.54 -15.94
CA GLU A 132 -9.72 5.91 -15.04
C GLU A 132 -9.25 6.05 -13.58
N PRO A 133 -8.54 5.07 -12.96
CA PRO A 133 -8.00 5.26 -11.61
C PRO A 133 -7.07 6.47 -11.53
N GLY A 134 -6.28 6.73 -12.57
CA GLY A 134 -5.42 7.92 -12.63
C GLY A 134 -6.21 9.24 -12.64
N ALA A 135 -7.32 9.30 -13.38
CA ALA A 135 -8.18 10.47 -13.39
C ALA A 135 -8.87 10.71 -12.03
N GLU A 136 -9.25 9.64 -11.32
CA GLU A 136 -9.76 9.75 -9.95
C GLU A 136 -8.69 10.29 -8.99
N LEU A 137 -7.47 9.76 -9.07
CA LEU A 137 -6.37 10.21 -8.22
C LEU A 137 -5.98 11.66 -8.53
N GLU A 138 -5.97 12.08 -9.80
CA GLU A 138 -5.74 13.46 -10.21
C GLU A 138 -6.78 14.41 -9.56
N ARG A 139 -8.07 14.03 -9.55
CA ARG A 139 -9.12 14.77 -8.86
C ARG A 139 -8.90 14.84 -7.35
N ALA A 140 -8.67 13.69 -6.71
CA ALA A 140 -8.48 13.63 -5.26
C ALA A 140 -7.24 14.41 -4.79
N ILE A 141 -6.16 14.43 -5.57
CA ILE A 141 -4.99 15.27 -5.32
C ILE A 141 -5.37 16.75 -5.43
N ALA A 142 -6.11 17.15 -6.47
CA ALA A 142 -6.56 18.53 -6.63
C ALA A 142 -7.46 18.98 -5.47
N ASP A 143 -8.38 18.12 -5.02
CA ASP A 143 -9.25 18.37 -3.87
C ASP A 143 -8.44 18.51 -2.57
N ALA A 144 -7.44 17.65 -2.36
CA ALA A 144 -6.55 17.73 -1.22
C ALA A 144 -5.69 19.02 -1.21
N TYR A 145 -5.26 19.50 -2.38
CA TYR A 145 -4.65 20.84 -2.50
C TYR A 145 -5.65 21.96 -2.18
N ALA A 146 -6.88 21.86 -2.67
CA ALA A 146 -7.92 22.87 -2.44
C ALA A 146 -8.33 23.00 -0.95
N LYS A 147 -8.32 21.89 -0.20
CA LYS A 147 -8.58 21.87 1.25
C LYS A 147 -7.34 22.16 2.11
N GLY A 148 -6.16 22.32 1.50
CA GLY A 148 -4.91 22.60 2.22
C GLY A 148 -4.29 21.40 2.94
N TYR A 149 -4.61 20.17 2.51
CA TYR A 149 -3.99 18.93 2.98
C TYR A 149 -2.67 18.62 2.26
N LEU A 150 -2.47 19.19 1.07
CA LEU A 150 -1.23 19.13 0.29
C LEU A 150 -0.71 20.54 -0.01
N GLY A 151 0.57 20.63 -0.36
CA GLY A 151 1.24 21.87 -0.70
C GLY A 151 2.00 22.45 0.48
N ARG A 152 1.83 23.75 0.73
CA ARG A 152 2.60 24.47 1.76
C ARG A 152 1.83 24.62 3.05
N ASN A 153 2.56 24.58 4.16
CA ASN A 153 2.05 24.82 5.51
C ASN A 153 0.81 23.97 5.82
N ILE A 154 0.87 22.68 5.50
CA ILE A 154 -0.27 21.76 5.63
C ILE A 154 -0.75 21.75 7.08
N PHE A 155 -2.07 21.74 7.28
CA PHE A 155 -2.69 21.87 8.60
C PHE A 155 -2.28 23.11 9.42
N GLY A 156 -1.72 24.15 8.78
CA GLY A 156 -1.27 25.38 9.44
C GLY A 156 0.08 25.28 10.13
N THR A 157 0.89 24.25 9.82
CA THR A 157 2.27 24.10 10.33
C THR A 157 3.30 24.66 9.35
N GLU A 158 4.59 24.45 9.59
CA GLU A 158 5.66 24.74 8.61
C GLU A 158 5.93 23.55 7.65
N THR A 159 5.21 22.44 7.83
CA THR A 159 5.37 21.24 7.02
C THR A 159 4.84 21.47 5.60
N ASN A 160 5.63 21.07 4.61
CA ASN A 160 5.26 21.14 3.20
C ASN A 160 5.28 19.73 2.61
N PHE A 161 4.32 19.41 1.75
CA PHE A 161 4.33 18.17 0.99
C PHE A 161 3.60 18.33 -0.34
N ASP A 162 4.36 18.29 -1.43
CA ASP A 162 3.81 18.26 -2.79
C ASP A 162 3.69 16.83 -3.30
N LEU A 163 2.57 16.50 -3.93
CA LEU A 163 2.33 15.17 -4.50
C LEU A 163 2.06 15.26 -6.00
N ARG A 164 2.78 14.46 -6.79
CA ARG A 164 2.62 14.40 -8.25
C ARG A 164 2.39 12.97 -8.73
N ILE A 165 1.71 12.82 -9.85
CA ILE A 165 1.57 11.53 -10.53
C ILE A 165 2.61 11.44 -11.64
N HIS A 166 3.32 10.31 -11.67
CA HIS A 166 4.18 9.93 -12.78
C HIS A 166 3.59 8.68 -13.45
N ARG A 167 3.15 8.79 -14.70
CA ARG A 167 2.60 7.64 -15.45
C ARG A 167 3.72 6.74 -15.96
N SER A 168 3.64 5.47 -15.62
CA SER A 168 4.56 4.40 -16.01
C SER A 168 4.48 4.13 -17.52
N GLY A 169 5.60 3.67 -18.08
CA GLY A 169 5.71 3.28 -19.48
C GLY A 169 5.18 1.87 -19.81
N GLY A 170 4.40 1.24 -18.93
CA GLY A 170 3.70 -0.02 -19.25
C GLY A 170 4.58 -1.28 -19.21
N ARG A 171 5.55 -1.39 -18.28
CA ARG A 171 6.43 -2.57 -18.20
C ARG A 171 6.47 -3.16 -16.80
N TYR A 172 6.24 -4.47 -16.68
CA TYR A 172 6.26 -5.20 -15.40
C TYR A 172 7.50 -4.92 -14.53
N ILE A 173 8.67 -4.79 -15.18
CA ILE A 173 9.93 -4.51 -14.48
C ILE A 173 9.92 -3.13 -13.76
N CYS A 174 9.10 -2.18 -14.19
CA CYS A 174 8.95 -0.89 -13.52
C CYS A 174 8.34 -1.00 -12.12
N GLY A 175 7.69 -2.14 -11.79
CA GLY A 175 7.22 -2.41 -10.44
C GLY A 175 8.33 -2.78 -9.46
N GLU A 176 9.54 -3.15 -9.92
CA GLU A 176 10.68 -3.37 -9.03
C GLU A 176 11.20 -2.03 -8.50
N GLU A 177 11.43 -1.94 -7.20
CA GLU A 177 11.75 -0.70 -6.49
C GLU A 177 12.85 0.16 -7.15
N THR A 178 13.98 -0.42 -7.56
CA THR A 178 15.09 0.35 -8.13
C THR A 178 14.93 0.64 -9.62
N ALA A 179 14.28 -0.26 -10.36
CA ALA A 179 13.89 -0.03 -11.74
C ALA A 179 12.84 1.08 -11.84
N LEU A 180 11.89 1.14 -10.90
CA LEU A 180 10.91 2.21 -10.73
C LEU A 180 11.61 3.56 -10.61
N LEU A 181 12.60 3.66 -9.74
CA LEU A 181 13.35 4.91 -9.55
C LEU A 181 14.09 5.35 -10.82
N ASN A 182 14.66 4.40 -11.58
CA ASN A 182 15.25 4.72 -12.88
C ASN A 182 14.19 5.22 -13.88
N ALA A 183 13.02 4.59 -13.93
CA ALA A 183 11.92 5.01 -14.79
C ALA A 183 11.41 6.42 -14.41
N LEU A 184 11.25 6.69 -13.11
CA LEU A 184 10.86 7.99 -12.56
C LEU A 184 11.87 9.09 -12.92
N GLU A 185 13.16 8.75 -13.01
CA GLU A 185 14.22 9.67 -13.45
C GLU A 185 14.29 9.84 -14.98
N GLY A 186 13.38 9.23 -15.74
CA GLY A 186 13.36 9.27 -17.21
C GLY A 186 14.39 8.35 -17.87
N LYS A 187 14.99 7.42 -17.11
CA LYS A 187 15.93 6.40 -17.63
C LYS A 187 15.18 5.13 -18.01
N ARG A 188 15.89 4.20 -18.66
CA ARG A 188 15.37 2.84 -18.86
C ARG A 188 15.19 2.15 -17.51
N ALA A 189 14.08 1.45 -17.33
CA ALA A 189 13.72 0.70 -16.12
C ALA A 189 14.57 -0.58 -15.93
N GLN A 190 15.88 -0.42 -15.81
CA GLN A 190 16.80 -1.48 -15.43
C GLN A 190 17.02 -1.41 -13.91
N PRO A 191 16.88 -2.51 -13.16
CA PRO A 191 17.19 -2.52 -11.73
C PRO A 191 18.61 -2.05 -11.45
N ARG A 192 18.81 -1.34 -10.34
CA ARG A 192 20.12 -0.91 -9.87
C ARG A 192 20.74 -2.02 -9.03
N GLN A 193 22.06 -2.17 -9.14
CA GLN A 193 22.80 -3.02 -8.22
C GLN A 193 22.75 -2.40 -6.82
N LYS A 194 22.49 -3.23 -5.81
CA LYS A 194 22.53 -2.85 -4.38
C LYS A 194 23.87 -3.34 -3.80
N PRO A 195 24.58 -2.57 -2.95
CA PRO A 195 24.32 -1.18 -2.50
C PRO A 195 24.69 -0.08 -3.53
N PRO A 196 24.23 1.19 -3.36
CA PRO A 196 23.44 1.70 -2.23
C PRO A 196 21.94 1.34 -2.31
N PHE A 197 21.29 1.24 -1.15
CA PHE A 197 19.85 1.02 -1.06
C PHE A 197 19.06 2.33 -1.17
N PRO A 198 17.83 2.32 -1.69
CA PRO A 198 17.03 3.53 -1.91
C PRO A 198 16.85 4.45 -0.69
N PRO A 199 16.64 3.95 0.55
CA PRO A 199 16.52 4.83 1.71
C PRO A 199 17.77 5.69 1.97
N ALA A 200 18.95 5.25 1.52
CA ALA A 200 20.19 6.02 1.60
C ALA A 200 20.44 6.84 0.33
N SER A 201 20.22 6.26 -0.85
CA SER A 201 20.37 6.93 -2.15
C SER A 201 19.48 6.30 -3.22
N GLY A 202 18.36 6.95 -3.51
CA GLY A 202 17.31 6.52 -4.43
C GLY A 202 17.12 7.50 -5.59
N ALA A 203 15.93 8.13 -5.68
CA ALA A 203 15.59 9.06 -6.75
C ALA A 203 16.56 10.26 -6.77
N TRP A 204 17.16 10.50 -7.94
CA TRP A 204 18.16 11.55 -8.18
C TRP A 204 19.31 11.55 -7.16
N GLY A 205 19.67 10.35 -6.65
CA GLY A 205 20.73 10.17 -5.66
C GLY A 205 20.35 10.59 -4.23
N ARG A 206 19.09 10.97 -3.99
CA ARG A 206 18.59 11.41 -2.68
C ARG A 206 17.91 10.28 -1.91
N PRO A 207 17.89 10.32 -0.56
CA PRO A 207 17.12 9.37 0.24
C PRO A 207 15.68 9.25 -0.25
N THR A 208 15.25 8.02 -0.53
CA THR A 208 13.92 7.77 -1.10
C THR A 208 13.30 6.53 -0.50
N ILE A 209 12.04 6.67 -0.06
CA ILE A 209 11.20 5.52 0.29
C ILE A 209 10.29 5.20 -0.87
N VAL A 210 10.22 3.92 -1.23
CA VAL A 210 9.21 3.37 -2.13
C VAL A 210 8.32 2.41 -1.35
N ASN A 211 7.03 2.68 -1.22
CA ASN A 211 6.07 1.73 -0.66
C ASN A 211 4.88 1.54 -1.61
N ASN A 212 4.23 0.39 -1.50
CA ASN A 212 3.04 0.06 -2.29
C ASN A 212 1.82 0.88 -1.81
N VAL A 213 0.82 1.06 -2.69
CA VAL A 213 -0.45 1.75 -2.40
C VAL A 213 -1.08 1.24 -1.11
N GLU A 214 -1.36 -0.06 -1.02
CA GLU A 214 -2.02 -0.65 0.16
C GLU A 214 -1.19 -0.46 1.44
N THR A 215 0.15 -0.43 1.35
CA THR A 215 0.98 -0.13 2.52
C THR A 215 0.70 1.28 3.05
N PHE A 216 0.62 2.29 2.19
CA PHE A 216 0.27 3.63 2.64
C PHE A 216 -1.16 3.70 3.16
N CYS A 217 -2.12 3.03 2.52
CA CYS A 217 -3.52 3.07 2.95
C CYS A 217 -3.76 2.47 4.35
N ASN A 218 -2.88 1.60 4.84
CA ASN A 218 -2.97 1.08 6.22
C ASN A 218 -2.47 2.09 7.28
N VAL A 219 -1.63 3.06 6.89
CA VAL A 219 -0.98 3.98 7.84
C VAL A 219 -1.97 4.90 8.58
N PRO A 220 -2.99 5.50 7.94
CA PRO A 220 -3.96 6.33 8.65
C PRO A 220 -4.69 5.59 9.76
N GLY A 221 -5.08 4.33 9.54
CA GLY A 221 -5.72 3.49 10.56
C GLY A 221 -4.81 3.26 11.77
N ILE A 222 -3.53 2.93 11.53
CA ILE A 222 -2.52 2.74 12.57
C ILE A 222 -2.32 4.01 13.39
N VAL A 223 -2.18 5.17 12.74
CA VAL A 223 -2.03 6.44 13.46
C VAL A 223 -3.27 6.75 14.28
N ARG A 224 -4.47 6.54 13.73
CA ARG A 224 -5.74 6.83 14.41
C ARG A 224 -5.94 5.97 15.66
N ASN A 225 -5.72 4.66 15.54
CA ASN A 225 -6.18 3.68 16.53
C ASN A 225 -5.04 3.05 17.35
N GLY A 226 -3.79 3.19 16.91
CA GLY A 226 -2.61 2.65 17.60
C GLY A 226 -2.16 1.28 17.07
N ALA A 227 -0.99 0.85 17.55
CA ALA A 227 -0.35 -0.40 17.14
C ALA A 227 -1.11 -1.65 17.59
N GLU A 228 -1.59 -1.66 18.84
CA GLU A 228 -2.34 -2.79 19.42
C GLU A 228 -3.60 -3.10 18.61
N TRP A 229 -4.39 -2.08 18.29
CA TRP A 229 -5.55 -2.22 17.40
C TRP A 229 -5.18 -2.88 16.07
N TYR A 230 -4.05 -2.49 15.47
CA TYR A 230 -3.64 -3.05 14.18
C TYR A 230 -3.16 -4.51 14.30
N HIS A 231 -2.54 -4.89 15.41
CA HIS A 231 -2.21 -6.30 15.70
C HIS A 231 -3.48 -7.14 15.83
N ASP A 232 -4.47 -6.63 16.55
CA ASP A 232 -5.73 -7.35 16.83
C ASP A 232 -6.58 -7.60 15.57
N LEU A 233 -6.27 -6.93 14.44
CA LEU A 233 -6.89 -7.21 13.15
C LEU A 233 -6.37 -8.50 12.49
N GLY A 234 -5.16 -8.96 12.85
CA GLY A 234 -4.56 -10.17 12.30
C GLY A 234 -5.06 -11.44 13.01
N ALA A 235 -5.05 -12.57 12.29
CA ALA A 235 -5.35 -13.88 12.85
C ALA A 235 -4.08 -14.68 13.23
N THR A 236 -2.89 -14.17 12.89
CA THR A 236 -1.58 -14.77 13.19
C THR A 236 -0.58 -13.73 13.69
N ASP A 237 0.71 -14.08 13.79
CA ASP A 237 1.78 -13.15 14.20
C ASP A 237 1.97 -11.97 13.22
N ASP A 238 1.45 -12.09 11.99
CA ASP A 238 1.45 -11.02 11.01
C ASP A 238 0.23 -10.09 11.23
N ALA A 239 0.51 -8.81 11.48
CA ALA A 239 -0.49 -7.82 11.87
C ALA A 239 -1.32 -7.25 10.71
N GLY A 240 -2.54 -6.82 11.03
CA GLY A 240 -3.43 -6.07 10.15
C GLY A 240 -4.32 -6.93 9.25
N THR A 241 -5.04 -6.24 8.38
CA THR A 241 -5.78 -6.84 7.28
C THR A 241 -4.95 -6.87 5.99
N LYS A 242 -5.47 -7.62 5.01
CA LYS A 242 -4.98 -7.67 3.64
C LYS A 242 -6.15 -7.63 2.67
N LEU A 243 -5.97 -6.92 1.57
CA LEU A 243 -6.81 -7.06 0.39
C LEU A 243 -6.38 -8.32 -0.38
N TYR A 244 -7.17 -9.38 -0.28
CA TYR A 244 -7.00 -10.62 -1.02
C TYR A 244 -7.77 -10.57 -2.34
N GLY A 245 -7.05 -10.77 -3.44
CA GLY A 245 -7.62 -10.80 -4.79
C GLY A 245 -7.73 -12.23 -5.31
N VAL A 246 -8.96 -12.69 -5.56
CA VAL A 246 -9.17 -13.99 -6.21
C VAL A 246 -9.53 -13.78 -7.67
N SER A 247 -8.69 -14.32 -8.54
CA SER A 247 -8.91 -14.35 -9.99
C SER A 247 -8.89 -15.79 -10.52
N GLY A 248 -9.17 -15.97 -11.81
CA GLY A 248 -9.17 -17.30 -12.44
C GLY A 248 -10.54 -17.96 -12.46
N ARG A 249 -10.60 -19.28 -12.21
CA ARG A 249 -11.78 -20.13 -12.43
C ARG A 249 -12.59 -20.39 -11.16
N VAL A 250 -12.88 -19.32 -10.43
CA VAL A 250 -13.78 -19.31 -9.27
C VAL A 250 -15.16 -18.75 -9.67
N ASN A 251 -16.18 -19.04 -8.87
CA ASN A 251 -17.55 -18.58 -9.16
C ASN A 251 -17.68 -17.06 -9.07
N ASN A 252 -17.05 -16.46 -8.06
CA ASN A 252 -17.10 -15.03 -7.79
C ASN A 252 -15.69 -14.46 -7.73
N PRO A 253 -15.01 -14.16 -8.85
CA PRO A 253 -13.72 -13.47 -8.79
C PRO A 253 -13.91 -12.06 -8.23
N GLY A 254 -13.02 -11.63 -7.33
CA GLY A 254 -13.25 -10.41 -6.55
C GLY A 254 -12.10 -10.04 -5.63
N LEU A 255 -12.36 -9.05 -4.77
CA LEU A 255 -11.43 -8.52 -3.78
C LEU A 255 -12.12 -8.49 -2.42
N TRP A 256 -11.45 -8.97 -1.38
CA TRP A 256 -11.94 -8.92 0.00
C TRP A 256 -10.86 -8.42 0.94
N GLU A 257 -11.23 -7.54 1.85
CA GLU A 257 -10.39 -7.17 2.98
C GLU A 257 -10.65 -8.16 4.13
N LEU A 258 -9.65 -8.97 4.46
CA LEU A 258 -9.74 -9.99 5.50
C LEU A 258 -8.54 -9.88 6.46
N PRO A 259 -8.66 -10.38 7.70
CA PRO A 259 -7.53 -10.56 8.60
C PRO A 259 -6.37 -11.28 7.90
N ILE A 260 -5.14 -10.83 8.15
CA ILE A 260 -3.99 -11.64 7.72
C ILE A 260 -3.99 -12.95 8.48
N GLY A 261 -3.81 -14.05 7.75
CA GLY A 261 -3.86 -15.40 8.30
C GLY A 261 -5.19 -16.12 8.06
N THR A 262 -6.20 -15.46 7.47
CA THR A 262 -7.37 -16.16 6.90
C THR A 262 -6.91 -17.31 6.00
N THR A 263 -7.54 -18.48 6.11
CA THR A 263 -7.09 -19.67 5.38
C THR A 263 -7.34 -19.55 3.87
N VAL A 264 -6.50 -20.18 3.05
CA VAL A 264 -6.73 -20.21 1.60
C VAL A 264 -8.10 -20.81 1.27
N ARG A 265 -8.53 -21.83 2.01
CA ARG A 265 -9.84 -22.45 1.88
C ARG A 265 -10.96 -21.44 2.07
N GLU A 266 -10.94 -20.67 3.14
CA GLU A 266 -11.96 -19.65 3.40
C GLU A 266 -12.00 -18.60 2.26
N ILE A 267 -10.83 -18.14 1.80
CA ILE A 267 -10.73 -17.19 0.69
C ILE A 267 -11.35 -17.75 -0.61
N ILE A 268 -11.05 -19.00 -0.95
CA ILE A 268 -11.52 -19.61 -2.21
C ILE A 268 -12.96 -20.13 -2.10
N ASP A 269 -13.25 -20.97 -1.10
CA ASP A 269 -14.49 -21.71 -1.00
C ASP A 269 -15.64 -20.83 -0.48
N GLU A 270 -15.36 -19.96 0.50
CA GLU A 270 -16.39 -19.12 1.13
C GLU A 270 -16.52 -17.77 0.41
N HIS A 271 -15.43 -17.02 0.26
CA HIS A 271 -15.48 -15.68 -0.33
C HIS A 271 -15.62 -15.70 -1.86
N ALA A 272 -14.78 -16.47 -2.55
CA ALA A 272 -14.87 -16.58 -4.01
C ALA A 272 -15.92 -17.60 -4.50
N GLY A 273 -16.62 -18.26 -3.57
CA GLY A 273 -17.72 -19.18 -3.85
C GLY A 273 -17.28 -20.52 -4.47
N GLY A 274 -16.02 -20.91 -4.29
CA GLY A 274 -15.44 -22.14 -4.82
C GLY A 274 -15.18 -22.10 -6.32
N MET A 275 -14.79 -23.25 -6.87
CA MET A 275 -14.47 -23.42 -8.29
C MET A 275 -15.72 -23.39 -9.17
N GLN A 276 -15.57 -22.88 -10.40
CA GLN A 276 -16.61 -22.93 -11.43
C GLN A 276 -17.04 -24.37 -11.75
N ASP A 277 -18.29 -24.53 -12.19
CA ASP A 277 -18.84 -25.83 -12.60
C ASP A 277 -17.92 -26.56 -13.59
N GLY A 278 -17.63 -27.84 -13.30
CA GLY A 278 -16.75 -28.68 -14.09
C GLY A 278 -15.24 -28.47 -13.84
N TYR A 279 -14.86 -27.56 -12.95
CA TYR A 279 -13.47 -27.36 -12.54
C TYR A 279 -13.20 -27.89 -11.13
N LYS A 280 -11.94 -28.28 -10.90
CA LYS A 280 -11.38 -28.59 -9.59
C LYS A 280 -10.08 -27.80 -9.42
N LEU A 281 -9.77 -27.43 -8.19
CA LEU A 281 -8.51 -26.78 -7.90
C LEU A 281 -7.36 -27.74 -8.21
N ARG A 282 -6.42 -27.31 -9.05
CA ARG A 282 -5.18 -28.04 -9.33
C ARG A 282 -3.96 -27.34 -8.74
N GLY A 283 -4.00 -26.01 -8.73
CA GLY A 283 -3.02 -25.18 -8.07
C GLY A 283 -3.39 -23.71 -8.17
N PHE A 284 -2.78 -22.91 -7.32
CA PHE A 284 -2.99 -21.48 -7.21
C PHE A 284 -1.65 -20.77 -6.95
N LEU A 285 -1.63 -19.47 -7.24
CA LEU A 285 -0.48 -18.61 -7.03
C LEU A 285 -0.82 -17.63 -5.90
N PRO A 286 -0.30 -17.84 -4.68
CA PRO A 286 -0.74 -17.10 -3.49
C PRO A 286 -0.47 -15.59 -3.54
N GLY A 287 0.46 -15.13 -4.40
CA GLY A 287 0.85 -13.72 -4.44
C GLY A 287 1.10 -13.15 -5.82
N GLY A 288 0.58 -13.81 -6.86
CA GLY A 288 0.76 -13.47 -8.27
C GLY A 288 1.74 -14.37 -9.02
N ALA A 289 2.00 -14.06 -10.30
CA ALA A 289 2.89 -14.80 -11.19
C ALA A 289 4.35 -14.85 -10.74
N SER A 290 4.77 -13.97 -9.84
CA SER A 290 6.12 -14.00 -9.23
C SER A 290 6.31 -15.06 -8.13
N THR A 291 5.28 -15.86 -7.84
CA THR A 291 5.26 -16.85 -6.75
C THR A 291 5.21 -18.29 -7.28
N ASP A 292 5.60 -19.26 -6.44
CA ASP A 292 5.53 -20.68 -6.79
C ASP A 292 4.10 -21.21 -6.58
N PHE A 293 3.69 -22.21 -7.37
CA PHE A 293 2.38 -22.82 -7.24
C PHE A 293 2.22 -23.54 -5.90
N LEU A 294 1.10 -23.29 -5.23
CA LEU A 294 0.56 -24.15 -4.19
C LEU A 294 -0.58 -25.00 -4.78
N VAL A 295 -0.98 -26.05 -4.08
CA VAL A 295 -1.90 -27.09 -4.57
C VAL A 295 -2.95 -27.38 -3.50
N GLU A 296 -3.86 -28.30 -3.79
CA GLU A 296 -5.01 -28.62 -2.94
C GLU A 296 -4.64 -28.94 -1.47
N GLU A 297 -3.49 -29.57 -1.22
CA GLU A 297 -3.02 -29.89 0.14
C GLU A 297 -2.70 -28.64 0.98
N HIS A 298 -2.51 -27.48 0.34
CA HIS A 298 -2.19 -26.21 0.98
C HIS A 298 -3.43 -25.36 1.28
N LEU A 299 -4.65 -25.85 1.01
CA LEU A 299 -5.89 -25.07 1.23
C LEU A 299 -6.09 -24.66 2.69
N ASP A 300 -5.66 -25.48 3.64
CA ASP A 300 -5.85 -25.21 5.08
C ASP A 300 -4.73 -24.34 5.67
N LEU A 301 -3.78 -23.88 4.86
CA LEU A 301 -2.74 -22.96 5.32
C LEU A 301 -3.31 -21.56 5.55
N ALA A 302 -2.83 -20.92 6.63
CA ALA A 302 -3.03 -19.50 6.87
C ALA A 302 -2.36 -18.69 5.74
N MET A 303 -3.11 -17.76 5.15
CA MET A 303 -2.62 -16.92 4.06
C MET A 303 -1.84 -15.72 4.60
N ASP A 304 -0.70 -15.99 5.23
CA ASP A 304 0.23 -15.00 5.80
C ASP A 304 1.65 -15.13 5.22
N TYR A 305 2.59 -14.28 5.62
CA TYR A 305 3.93 -14.31 5.03
C TYR A 305 4.73 -15.53 5.47
N GLY A 306 4.68 -15.87 6.77
CA GLY A 306 5.50 -16.93 7.35
C GLY A 306 5.08 -18.33 6.90
N THR A 307 3.79 -18.62 6.99
CA THR A 307 3.18 -19.92 6.66
C THR A 307 3.37 -20.25 5.17
N ILE A 308 3.09 -19.29 4.29
CA ILE A 308 3.20 -19.48 2.85
C ILE A 308 4.66 -19.59 2.41
N GLN A 309 5.56 -18.86 3.08
CA GLN A 309 7.00 -19.03 2.87
C GLN A 309 7.49 -20.42 3.31
N ALA A 310 7.01 -20.93 4.44
CA ALA A 310 7.33 -22.27 4.91
C ALA A 310 6.82 -23.37 3.96
N ALA A 311 5.71 -23.12 3.26
CA ALA A 311 5.18 -23.98 2.20
C ALA A 311 5.93 -23.88 0.86
N GLY A 312 7.01 -23.10 0.79
CA GLY A 312 7.85 -22.97 -0.41
C GLY A 312 7.35 -21.98 -1.45
N SER A 313 6.37 -21.12 -1.12
CA SER A 313 5.92 -20.03 -1.98
C SER A 313 6.05 -18.68 -1.26
N ARG A 314 5.34 -17.64 -1.70
CA ARG A 314 5.33 -16.30 -1.07
C ARG A 314 3.94 -15.70 -1.14
N MET A 315 3.51 -15.02 -0.08
CA MET A 315 2.23 -14.29 -0.05
C MET A 315 2.16 -13.18 -1.11
N GLY A 316 3.30 -12.63 -1.52
CA GLY A 316 3.38 -11.68 -2.63
C GLY A 316 2.42 -10.49 -2.46
N THR A 317 1.58 -10.28 -3.48
CA THR A 317 0.60 -9.20 -3.47
C THR A 317 -0.73 -9.54 -2.79
N GLY A 318 -0.90 -10.76 -2.27
CA GLY A 318 -2.19 -11.31 -1.84
C GLY A 318 -3.14 -11.53 -3.02
#